data_AF-R7EUT5-F1
#
_entry.id   AF-R7EUT5-F1
#
_cell.length_a   1.000
_cell.length_b   1.000
_cell.length_c   1.000
_cell.angle_alpha   90.00
_cell.angle_beta   90.00
_cell.angle_gamma   90.00
#
_symmetry.space_group_name_H-M   'P 1'
#
loop_
_entity.id
_entity.type
_entity.pdbx_description
1 polymer ?
#
loop_
_entity_poly.entity_id
_entity_poly.type
_entity_poly.pdbx_seq_one_letter_code
_entity_poly.pdbx_strand_id
1 'polypeptide(L)'
;MKKVFFIAAVCSMFLLSLTACGSKTLDRKGIEDLTKKEKSEVTEADYDFILDQMEIVSDMAQEKSQEEILKSEDGQYIFALAMMSTAVEKDGTPAQKKRLRKILEESKKQDKDK
;
A
#
# COMPACT_ATOMS: atom_id res chain seq x y z
N MET A 1 -43.20 -35.25 -13.71
CA MET A 1 -43.31 -34.01 -14.51
C MET A 1 -41.90 -33.54 -14.90
N LYS A 2 -41.82 -32.79 -15.99
CA LYS A 2 -40.68 -32.66 -16.92
C LYS A 2 -39.43 -31.97 -16.34
N LYS A 3 -38.28 -32.40 -16.88
CA LYS A 3 -36.96 -31.78 -16.85
C LYS A 3 -37.04 -30.26 -17.07
N VAL A 4 -36.34 -29.48 -16.26
CA VAL A 4 -35.87 -28.14 -16.63
C VAL A 4 -34.41 -28.01 -16.18
N PHE A 5 -33.52 -28.45 -17.06
CA PHE A 5 -32.15 -27.92 -17.12
C PHE A 5 -32.18 -26.69 -18.03
N PHE A 6 -31.26 -25.76 -17.78
CA PHE A 6 -30.96 -24.53 -18.52
C PHE A 6 -31.83 -23.32 -18.22
N ILE A 7 -31.30 -22.39 -17.41
CA ILE A 7 -30.80 -21.06 -17.84
C ILE A 7 -30.43 -20.29 -16.55
N ALA A 8 -29.13 -20.09 -16.32
CA ALA A 8 -28.55 -18.89 -15.70
C ALA A 8 -27.01 -19.01 -15.61
N ALA A 9 -26.37 -19.50 -16.68
CA ALA A 9 -24.92 -19.48 -16.84
C ALA A 9 -24.40 -18.12 -17.33
N VAL A 10 -25.11 -17.01 -17.07
CA VAL A 10 -24.73 -15.65 -17.53
C VAL A 10 -25.01 -14.56 -16.48
N CYS A 11 -24.95 -14.90 -15.19
CA CYS A 11 -24.86 -13.89 -14.11
C CYS A 11 -23.47 -13.84 -13.45
N SER A 12 -22.53 -14.70 -13.86
CA SER A 12 -21.17 -14.72 -13.29
C SER A 12 -20.16 -13.84 -14.02
N MET A 13 -20.59 -13.03 -15.01
CA MET A 13 -19.75 -12.03 -15.69
C MET A 13 -20.14 -10.58 -15.38
N PHE A 14 -21.09 -10.34 -14.46
CA PHE A 14 -21.52 -8.99 -14.07
C PHE A 14 -21.50 -8.74 -12.55
N LEU A 15 -20.83 -9.62 -11.79
CA LEU A 15 -20.73 -9.55 -10.32
C LEU A 15 -19.29 -9.38 -9.79
N LEU A 16 -18.32 -9.07 -10.65
CA LEU A 16 -17.00 -8.58 -10.21
C LEU A 16 -16.54 -7.29 -10.91
N SER A 17 -17.42 -6.63 -11.65
CA SER A 17 -17.30 -5.21 -11.98
C SER A 17 -17.65 -4.29 -10.79
N LEU A 18 -17.71 -4.84 -9.57
CA LEU A 18 -18.04 -4.15 -8.32
C LEU A 18 -16.87 -4.14 -7.32
N THR A 19 -15.65 -3.86 -7.78
CA THR A 19 -14.55 -3.34 -6.92
C THR A 19 -13.73 -2.25 -7.64
N ALA A 20 -14.36 -1.49 -8.53
CA ALA A 20 -13.81 -0.22 -9.02
C ALA A 20 -14.05 0.90 -7.99
N CYS A 21 -13.53 0.69 -6.77
CA CYS A 21 -13.17 1.68 -5.75
C CYS A 21 -12.51 0.91 -4.60
N GLY A 22 -11.50 0.07 -4.91
CA GLY A 22 -10.76 -0.63 -3.88
C GLY A 22 -9.93 0.39 -3.12
N SER A 23 -10.28 0.70 -1.87
CA SER A 23 -9.35 1.32 -0.94
C SER A 23 -8.06 0.50 -1.00
N LYS A 24 -6.96 1.08 -1.50
CA LYS A 24 -5.68 0.38 -1.51
C LYS A 24 -5.32 0.10 -0.06
N THR A 25 -5.21 -1.16 0.32
CA THR A 25 -4.83 -1.59 1.67
C THR A 25 -3.37 -1.98 1.70
N LEU A 26 -2.74 -1.85 2.87
CA LEU A 26 -1.35 -2.29 3.04
C LEU A 26 -1.20 -3.78 2.75
N ASP A 27 -0.19 -4.12 1.94
CA ASP A 27 0.24 -5.49 1.70
C ASP A 27 1.15 -5.94 2.84
N ARG A 28 0.52 -6.32 3.96
CA ARG A 28 1.20 -6.77 5.19
C ARG A 28 2.21 -7.89 4.90
N LYS A 29 1.82 -8.87 4.09
CA LYS A 29 2.67 -10.02 3.78
C LYS A 29 3.87 -9.62 2.92
N GLY A 30 3.65 -8.79 1.90
CA GLY A 30 4.76 -8.25 1.09
C GLY A 30 5.76 -7.44 1.92
N ILE A 31 5.27 -6.67 2.90
CA ILE A 31 6.12 -5.94 3.85
C ILE A 31 6.92 -6.90 4.72
N GLU A 32 6.30 -7.93 5.30
CA GLU A 32 7.00 -8.94 6.10
C GLU A 32 8.08 -9.68 5.30
N ASP A 33 7.76 -10.08 4.08
CA ASP A 33 8.69 -10.79 3.22
C ASP A 33 9.86 -9.89 2.83
N LEU A 34 9.61 -8.60 2.58
CA LEU A 34 10.66 -7.62 2.33
C LEU A 34 11.57 -7.40 3.56
N THR A 35 11.03 -7.38 4.78
CA THR A 35 11.85 -7.23 6.00
C THR A 35 12.77 -8.41 6.27
N LYS A 36 12.53 -9.57 5.65
CA LYS A 36 13.36 -10.76 5.77
C LYS A 36 14.42 -10.86 4.69
N LYS A 37 14.37 -10.02 3.65
CA LYS A 37 15.36 -10.03 2.58
C LYS A 37 16.70 -9.52 3.08
N GLU A 38 17.77 -10.15 2.60
CA GLU A 38 19.11 -9.63 2.81
C GLU A 38 19.31 -8.36 1.97
N LYS A 39 20.20 -7.47 2.43
CA LYS A 39 20.43 -6.20 1.72
C LYS A 39 20.84 -6.41 0.25
N SER A 40 21.61 -7.46 -0.04
CA SER A 40 22.05 -7.80 -1.41
C SER A 40 20.92 -8.29 -2.32
N GLU A 41 19.77 -8.65 -1.76
CA GLU A 41 18.61 -9.19 -2.48
C GLU A 41 17.54 -8.13 -2.73
N VAL A 42 17.71 -6.93 -2.18
CA VAL A 42 16.80 -5.80 -2.41
C VAL A 42 17.02 -5.26 -3.81
N THR A 43 15.94 -5.19 -4.58
CA THR A 43 15.94 -4.76 -5.97
C THR A 43 15.25 -3.40 -6.14
N GLU A 44 15.37 -2.80 -7.33
CA GLU A 44 14.61 -1.57 -7.64
C GLU A 44 13.10 -1.77 -7.52
N ALA A 45 12.59 -2.95 -7.85
CA ALA A 45 11.16 -3.28 -7.71
C ALA A 45 10.72 -3.31 -6.25
N ASP A 46 11.60 -3.67 -5.32
CA ASP A 46 11.32 -3.61 -3.89
C ASP A 46 11.22 -2.16 -3.40
N TYR A 47 12.02 -1.24 -3.97
CA TYR A 47 11.89 0.18 -3.68
C TYR A 47 10.58 0.76 -4.23
N ASP A 48 10.15 0.36 -5.43
CA ASP A 48 8.85 0.75 -5.96
C ASP A 48 7.70 0.20 -5.10
N PHE A 49 7.81 -1.04 -4.63
CA PHE A 49 6.86 -1.61 -3.67
C PHE A 49 6.79 -0.78 -2.38
N ILE A 50 7.93 -0.42 -1.76
CA ILE A 50 7.94 0.45 -0.57
C ILE A 50 7.23 1.78 -0.84
N LEU A 51 7.47 2.40 -2.00
CA LEU A 51 6.85 3.67 -2.38
C LEU A 51 5.34 3.53 -2.56
N ASP A 52 4.88 2.46 -3.20
CA ASP A 52 3.46 2.17 -3.37
C ASP A 52 2.77 2.00 -2.00
N GLN A 53 3.41 1.28 -1.07
CA GLN A 53 2.89 1.12 0.28
C GLN A 53 2.90 2.45 1.07
N MET A 54 3.92 3.29 0.90
CA MET A 54 3.99 4.61 1.54
C MET A 54 2.91 5.58 1.04
N GLU A 55 2.51 5.51 -0.23
CA GLU A 55 1.35 6.26 -0.74
C GLU A 55 0.06 5.83 -0.03
N ILE A 56 -0.12 4.53 0.19
CA ILE A 56 -1.26 4.01 0.95
C ILE A 56 -1.26 4.54 2.38
N VAL A 57 -0.10 4.56 3.05
CA VAL A 57 0.02 5.15 4.40
C VAL A 57 -0.33 6.65 4.38
N SER A 58 0.10 7.38 3.36
CA SER A 58 -0.22 8.80 3.21
C SER A 58 -1.73 9.01 3.07
N ASP A 59 -2.42 8.17 2.30
CA ASP A 59 -3.88 8.20 2.18
C ASP A 59 -4.56 7.84 3.53
N MET A 60 -4.07 6.83 4.24
CA MET A 60 -4.58 6.48 5.57
C MET A 60 -4.44 7.63 6.59
N ALA A 61 -3.35 8.38 6.52
CA ALA A 61 -3.09 9.55 7.37
C ALA A 61 -4.01 10.74 7.07
N GLN A 62 -4.65 10.78 5.91
CA GLN A 62 -5.70 11.76 5.62
C GLN A 62 -6.96 11.44 6.42
N GLU A 63 -7.31 10.16 6.51
CA GLU A 63 -8.57 9.70 7.14
C GLU A 63 -8.48 9.53 8.66
N LYS A 64 -7.32 9.13 9.17
CA LYS A 64 -7.12 8.78 10.60
C LYS A 64 -6.06 9.68 11.23
N SER A 65 -6.15 9.88 12.54
CA SER A 65 -5.07 10.52 13.30
C SER A 65 -3.85 9.60 13.38
N GLN A 66 -2.67 10.19 13.60
CA GLN A 66 -1.43 9.42 13.79
C GLN A 66 -1.53 8.44 14.96
N GLU A 67 -2.21 8.84 16.05
CA GLU A 67 -2.42 7.97 17.22
C GLU A 67 -3.31 6.76 16.90
N GLU A 68 -4.38 6.95 16.13
CA GLU A 68 -5.23 5.85 15.67
C GLU A 68 -4.48 4.90 14.74
N ILE A 69 -3.62 5.43 13.87
CA ILE A 69 -2.77 4.64 12.97
C ILE A 69 -1.78 3.80 13.77
N LEU A 70 -1.09 4.39 14.75
CA LEU A 70 -0.11 3.69 15.57
C LEU A 70 -0.74 2.61 16.46
N LYS A 71 -1.98 2.81 16.92
CA LYS A 71 -2.72 1.81 17.71
C LYS A 71 -3.42 0.76 16.85
N SER A 72 -3.44 0.92 15.52
CA SER A 72 -4.04 -0.04 14.61
C SER A 72 -3.16 -1.27 14.41
N GLU A 73 -3.75 -2.35 13.89
CA GLU A 73 -3.01 -3.55 13.46
C GLU A 73 -1.95 -3.25 12.39
N ASP A 74 -2.08 -2.14 11.69
CA ASP A 74 -1.16 -1.72 10.64
C ASP A 74 0.07 -0.97 11.17
N GLY A 75 0.06 -0.54 12.44
CA GLY A 75 1.08 0.33 13.01
C GLY A 75 2.50 -0.24 12.89
N GLN A 76 2.68 -1.55 13.09
CA GLN A 76 3.99 -2.20 12.94
C GLN A 76 4.51 -2.18 11.50
N TYR A 77 3.63 -2.35 10.53
CA TYR A 77 4.00 -2.36 9.10
C TYR A 77 4.31 -0.95 8.62
N ILE A 78 3.58 0.04 9.12
CA ILE A 78 3.84 1.46 8.86
C ILE A 78 5.19 1.87 9.41
N PHE A 79 5.53 1.42 10.63
CA PHE A 79 6.86 1.64 11.19
C PHE A 79 7.96 0.97 10.34
N ALA A 80 7.75 -0.28 9.91
CA ALA A 80 8.68 -0.97 9.02
C ALA A 80 8.88 -0.22 7.71
N LEU A 81 7.81 0.26 7.08
CA LEU A 81 7.86 1.08 5.87
C LEU A 81 8.63 2.38 6.07
N ALA A 82 8.41 3.07 7.20
CA ALA A 82 9.16 4.28 7.54
C ALA A 82 10.67 3.99 7.62
N MET A 83 11.06 2.88 8.25
CA MET A 83 12.47 2.46 8.30
C MET A 83 13.03 2.09 6.92
N MET A 84 12.28 1.33 6.12
CA MET A 84 12.68 0.93 4.78
C MET A 84 12.74 2.10 3.79
N SER A 85 11.97 3.17 4.01
CA SER A 85 12.03 4.38 3.20
C SER A 85 13.42 5.03 3.20
N THR A 86 14.20 4.83 4.27
CA THR A 86 15.61 5.29 4.35
C THR A 86 16.50 4.59 3.32
N ALA A 87 16.20 3.32 3.00
CA ALA A 87 16.89 2.59 1.94
C ALA A 87 16.53 3.16 0.57
N VAL A 88 15.28 3.55 0.33
CA VAL A 88 14.87 4.23 -0.91
C VAL A 88 15.57 5.59 -1.04
N GLU A 89 15.67 6.36 0.04
CA GLU A 89 16.38 7.66 0.02
C GLU A 89 17.88 7.49 -0.31
N LYS A 90 18.50 6.45 0.25
CA LYS A 90 19.94 6.20 0.09
C LYS A 90 20.28 5.54 -1.25
N ASP A 91 19.62 4.43 -1.56
CA ASP A 91 20.03 3.47 -2.58
C ASP A 91 19.06 3.45 -3.80
N GLY A 92 17.87 4.07 -3.69
CA GLY A 92 16.90 4.12 -4.79
C GLY A 92 17.32 4.99 -5.98
N THR A 93 16.63 4.85 -7.12
CA THR A 93 16.88 5.67 -8.31
C THR A 93 16.52 7.15 -8.07
N PRO A 94 17.03 8.10 -8.88
CA PRO A 94 16.65 9.51 -8.75
C PRO A 94 15.13 9.75 -8.83
N ALA A 95 14.42 8.96 -9.63
CA ALA A 95 12.96 9.03 -9.73
C ALA A 95 12.28 8.55 -8.45
N GLN A 96 12.72 7.42 -7.90
CA GLN A 96 12.22 6.86 -6.63
C GLN A 96 12.45 7.81 -5.45
N LYS A 97 13.64 8.41 -5.35
CA LYS A 97 13.95 9.43 -4.33
C LYS A 97 13.04 10.65 -4.46
N LYS A 98 12.78 11.10 -5.70
CA LYS A 98 11.85 12.21 -5.96
C LYS A 98 10.42 11.85 -5.55
N ARG A 99 9.96 10.63 -5.85
CA ARG A 99 8.65 10.11 -5.44
C ARG A 99 8.53 10.06 -3.91
N LEU A 100 9.53 9.54 -3.22
CA LEU A 100 9.58 9.52 -1.75
C LEU A 100 9.43 10.93 -1.16
N ARG A 101 10.22 11.90 -1.64
CA ARG A 101 10.16 13.28 -1.15
C ARG A 101 8.78 13.89 -1.33
N LYS A 102 8.13 13.64 -2.47
CA LYS A 102 6.77 14.11 -2.74
C LYS A 102 5.78 13.56 -1.71
N ILE A 103 5.81 12.25 -1.46
CA ILE A 103 4.95 11.60 -0.45
C ILE A 103 5.14 12.24 0.92
N LEU A 104 6.40 12.42 1.35
CA LEU A 104 6.72 13.01 2.65
C LEU A 104 6.31 14.50 2.76
N GLU A 105 6.44 15.27 1.68
CA GLU A 105 5.98 16.67 1.64
C GLU A 105 4.46 16.78 1.72
N GLU A 106 3.73 15.87 1.06
CA GLU A 106 2.27 15.81 1.12
C GLU A 106 1.80 15.48 2.54
N SER A 107 2.40 14.49 3.19
CA SER A 107 2.11 14.18 4.61
C SER A 107 2.39 15.36 5.56
N LYS A 108 3.49 16.11 5.35
CA LYS A 108 3.84 17.26 6.20
C LYS A 108 2.89 18.45 6.04
N LYS A 109 2.31 18.65 4.87
CA LYS A 109 1.30 19.71 4.66
C LYS A 109 0.03 19.36 5.40
N GLN A 110 -0.38 18.09 5.36
CA GLN A 110 -1.58 17.61 6.03
C GLN A 110 -1.53 17.76 7.55
N ASP A 111 -0.37 17.52 8.17
CA ASP A 111 -0.18 17.74 9.62
C ASP A 111 -0.27 19.22 10.03
N LYS A 112 -0.04 20.17 9.10
CA LYS A 112 -0.16 21.61 9.39
C LYS A 112 -1.59 22.15 9.23
N ASP A 113 -2.41 21.45 8.46
CA ASP A 113 -3.78 21.85 8.13
C ASP A 113 -4.84 21.20 9.07
N LYS A 114 -4.42 20.27 9.94
CA LYS A 114 -5.25 19.64 10.99
C LYS A 114 -5.02 20.29 12.36
#